data_AF-A0A9N8E232-F1
#
_entry.id   AF-A0A9N8E232-F1
#
_cell.length_a   1.000
_cell.length_b   1.000
_cell.length_c   1.000
_cell.angle_alpha   90.00
_cell.angle_beta   90.00
_cell.angle_gamma   90.00
#
_symmetry.space_group_name_H-M   'P 1'
#
loop_
_entity.id
_entity.type
_entity.pdbx_description
1 polymer ?
#
loop_
_entity_poly.entity_id
_entity_poly.type
_entity_poly.pdbx_seq_one_letter_code
_entity_poly.pdbx_strand_id
1 'polypeptide(L)'
;MSYPSNSDWIDPDTPLKEHVISPLSRGDSRGYRLVFSEEFQVEGRTFRDGEDPRWTALDKNDITNNPLHYYSDDADAVSSHNGSLSIRLSIEQRDDLLNRNESGPFTETKEFKSGMLQSWNKFCFTGGIVEFSAKMPGDPNVAGLWPAIWMMGNLGRATYINSTENKWPFSTNVCDNRTRNSQLVNSCPDSYLRGSAPTMPQGSGRGAPEIDLLEVMMMDEYFESPILSTSLQVAPGVPTEKRPLLGQEPNASNTWYSPEFGDNATRNTYFYGTWSFPADPTTKPYQTDSISANMALGNDFYENFHKFRVEWEPPEEESGYGGYIKWFIDGKLVTAVYGDDLQNTSQTEIPSEPMYLVMNLAVSKDWGFPDAYFKDCPKKCWSCQDPACACALPKGFCDNMPTSLEIDSVRVYQPTSSNKYTTGCSPPNRPTKAFIEAHNDDYKLSDDEFPLKQIQVGGGSCNTDSDCGTVSTTRVQGICVRGNLTASSGSFSCACRRGWVGPHCLASFNGDVDEEWNNPFENGPQGTTTTSDFRPATFVWMSFLMTMMAFCLHWKSRTEQRVLLDDVKKSIRVPQTSYKSFSPLSSSTYGTTARDDDMDTKSSTPPAQEMYGNGSYQNDPAVVQPPLASSLR
;
A
#
# COMPACT_ATOMS: atom_id res chain seq x y z
N MET A 1 6.17 -2.40 -23.34
CA MET A 1 5.50 -2.57 -22.03
C MET A 1 4.14 -3.22 -22.24
N SER A 2 4.14 -4.55 -22.19
CA SER A 2 3.05 -5.40 -21.74
C SER A 2 2.60 -4.99 -20.32
N TYR A 3 1.34 -5.21 -19.96
CA TYR A 3 0.93 -5.16 -18.54
C TYR A 3 1.39 -6.46 -17.86
N PRO A 4 2.00 -6.40 -16.66
CA PRO A 4 2.32 -7.60 -15.89
C PRO A 4 1.06 -8.41 -15.57
N SER A 5 1.21 -9.72 -15.50
CA SER A 5 0.13 -10.64 -15.13
C SER A 5 -0.05 -10.69 -13.61
N ASN A 6 -1.18 -11.21 -13.13
CA ASN A 6 -1.50 -11.23 -11.68
C ASN A 6 -0.52 -12.05 -10.81
N SER A 7 0.40 -12.83 -11.39
CA SER A 7 1.49 -13.49 -10.64
C SER A 7 2.65 -12.56 -10.31
N ASP A 8 2.76 -11.42 -10.98
CA ASP A 8 4.01 -10.66 -11.09
C ASP A 8 4.13 -9.57 -10.02
N TRP A 9 3.00 -9.25 -9.40
CA TRP A 9 2.83 -8.34 -8.26
C TRP A 9 2.87 -9.05 -6.90
N ILE A 10 2.93 -10.39 -6.89
CA ILE A 10 3.02 -11.18 -5.66
C ILE A 10 4.50 -11.40 -5.30
N ASP A 11 4.86 -11.22 -4.03
CA ASP A 11 6.21 -11.48 -3.54
C ASP A 11 6.47 -13.00 -3.52
N PRO A 12 7.57 -13.50 -4.12
CA PRO A 12 7.94 -14.92 -4.04
C PRO A 12 8.07 -15.50 -2.63
N ASP A 13 8.32 -14.68 -1.61
CA ASP A 13 8.40 -15.13 -0.21
C ASP A 13 7.07 -15.04 0.56
N THR A 14 5.97 -14.57 -0.05
CA THR A 14 4.62 -14.58 0.58
C THR A 14 4.19 -16.01 0.95
N PRO A 15 3.81 -16.27 2.21
CA PRO A 15 3.35 -17.60 2.62
C PRO A 15 2.02 -17.99 1.96
N LEU A 16 1.92 -19.21 1.41
CA LEU A 16 0.72 -19.72 0.70
C LEU A 16 -0.62 -19.56 1.45
N LYS A 17 -0.60 -19.50 2.79
CA LYS A 17 -1.78 -19.24 3.63
C LYS A 17 -2.35 -17.82 3.44
N GLU A 18 -1.51 -16.86 3.08
CA GLU A 18 -1.84 -15.44 2.88
C GLU A 18 -2.31 -15.13 1.45
N HIS A 19 -2.39 -16.11 0.54
CA HIS A 19 -2.87 -15.88 -0.84
C HIS A 19 -4.41 -15.71 -0.95
N VAL A 20 -5.13 -16.00 0.13
CA VAL A 20 -6.58 -15.88 0.24
C VAL A 20 -6.93 -15.23 1.58
N ILE A 21 -8.00 -14.44 1.61
CA ILE A 21 -8.47 -13.79 2.84
C ILE A 21 -9.99 -13.75 2.88
N SER A 22 -10.54 -13.56 4.08
CA SER A 22 -11.96 -13.30 4.30
C SER A 22 -12.17 -11.86 4.75
N PRO A 23 -13.28 -11.22 4.32
CA PRO A 23 -13.65 -9.89 4.79
C PRO A 23 -14.08 -9.94 6.26
N LEU A 24 -13.83 -8.87 6.99
CA LEU A 24 -14.36 -8.60 8.33
C LEU A 24 -15.71 -7.88 8.26
N SER A 25 -16.00 -7.22 7.14
CA SER A 25 -17.27 -6.57 6.82
C SER A 25 -18.47 -7.50 6.97
N ARG A 26 -19.29 -7.26 8.00
CA ARG A 26 -20.55 -7.98 8.24
C ARG A 26 -21.42 -8.00 6.97
N GLY A 27 -21.82 -9.20 6.57
CA GLY A 27 -22.67 -9.44 5.38
C GLY A 27 -21.89 -9.75 4.10
N ASP A 28 -20.59 -9.44 4.01
CA ASP A 28 -19.76 -9.94 2.93
C ASP A 28 -19.38 -11.42 3.19
N SER A 29 -19.40 -12.21 2.13
CA SER A 29 -19.04 -13.64 2.12
C SER A 29 -18.27 -14.03 0.85
N ARG A 30 -17.80 -13.03 0.09
CA ARG A 30 -16.97 -13.22 -1.12
C ARG A 30 -15.60 -13.77 -0.72
N GLY A 31 -15.07 -14.66 -1.56
CA GLY A 31 -13.68 -15.11 -1.46
C GLY A 31 -12.74 -14.10 -2.11
N TYR A 32 -11.80 -13.57 -1.34
CA TYR A 32 -10.79 -12.63 -1.82
C TYR A 32 -9.47 -13.37 -2.10
N ARG A 33 -8.79 -12.99 -3.18
CA ARG A 33 -7.45 -13.49 -3.55
C ARG A 33 -6.46 -12.36 -3.59
N LEU A 34 -5.23 -12.68 -3.22
CA LEU A 34 -4.07 -11.79 -3.30
C LEU A 34 -3.83 -11.36 -4.77
N VAL A 35 -3.62 -10.07 -4.97
CA VAL A 35 -3.30 -9.45 -6.26
C VAL A 35 -2.01 -8.62 -6.22
N PHE A 36 -1.52 -8.26 -5.03
CA PHE A 36 -0.20 -7.70 -4.79
C PHE A 36 0.26 -8.05 -3.37
N SER A 37 1.56 -8.23 -3.19
CA SER A 37 2.19 -8.37 -1.88
C SER A 37 3.65 -7.93 -1.92
N GLU A 38 4.14 -7.52 -0.75
CA GLU A 38 5.53 -7.25 -0.47
C GLU A 38 5.78 -7.67 0.99
N GLU A 39 6.76 -8.54 1.20
CA GLU A 39 7.12 -9.12 2.51
C GLU A 39 8.50 -8.62 2.98
N PHE A 40 9.19 -7.78 2.18
CA PHE A 40 10.46 -7.13 2.53
C PHE A 40 11.59 -8.07 2.98
N GLN A 41 11.55 -9.35 2.61
CA GLN A 41 12.50 -10.39 3.07
C GLN A 41 13.90 -10.30 2.43
N VAL A 42 14.14 -9.39 1.49
CA VAL A 42 15.45 -9.23 0.85
C VAL A 42 16.27 -8.17 1.59
N GLU A 43 17.16 -8.65 2.45
CA GLU A 43 18.10 -7.83 3.24
C GLU A 43 18.89 -6.85 2.37
N GLY A 44 18.94 -5.58 2.76
CA GLY A 44 19.72 -4.53 2.08
C GLY A 44 19.16 -4.05 0.74
N ARG A 45 17.94 -4.47 0.34
CA ARG A 45 17.27 -3.94 -0.85
C ARG A 45 16.99 -2.44 -0.66
N THR A 46 17.47 -1.67 -1.63
CA THR A 46 17.25 -0.23 -1.77
C THR A 46 16.05 0.04 -2.68
N PHE A 47 15.51 1.26 -2.58
CA PHE A 47 14.28 1.65 -3.28
C PHE A 47 14.42 2.97 -4.05
N ARG A 48 15.66 3.40 -4.38
CA ARG A 48 15.87 4.63 -5.15
C ARG A 48 15.15 4.55 -6.48
N ASP A 49 14.84 5.72 -7.06
CA ASP A 49 14.11 5.72 -8.31
C ASP A 49 14.93 5.12 -9.46
N GLY A 50 14.33 4.16 -10.18
CA GLY A 50 15.02 3.29 -11.14
C GLY A 50 15.62 2.00 -10.56
N GLU A 51 15.71 1.82 -9.24
CA GLU A 51 16.26 0.59 -8.63
C GLU A 51 15.21 -0.49 -8.37
N ASP A 52 13.97 -0.12 -8.03
CA ASP A 52 12.89 -1.05 -7.67
C ASP A 52 11.65 -0.92 -8.61
N PRO A 53 11.01 -2.03 -9.02
CA PRO A 53 9.88 -2.00 -9.95
C PRO A 53 8.50 -1.83 -9.28
N ARG A 54 8.40 -2.00 -7.96
CA ARG A 54 7.15 -1.83 -7.18
C ARG A 54 7.09 -0.46 -6.51
N TRP A 55 8.22 0.03 -6.03
CA TRP A 55 8.33 1.19 -5.15
C TRP A 55 9.31 2.24 -5.66
N THR A 56 9.16 3.48 -5.19
CA THR A 56 10.15 4.56 -5.29
C THR A 56 10.23 5.26 -3.93
N ALA A 57 11.43 5.29 -3.33
CA ALA A 57 11.78 6.20 -2.25
C ALA A 57 12.15 7.58 -2.84
N LEU A 58 11.95 8.65 -2.07
CA LEU A 58 12.16 10.02 -2.54
C LEU A 58 13.40 10.67 -1.92
N ASP A 59 14.35 11.15 -2.73
CA ASP A 59 15.24 12.25 -2.32
C ASP A 59 14.62 13.59 -2.73
N LYS A 60 14.06 14.31 -1.76
CA LYS A 60 13.58 15.70 -1.95
C LYS A 60 13.34 16.40 -0.62
N ASN A 61 13.38 17.74 -0.69
CA ASN A 61 12.76 18.56 0.33
C ASN A 61 11.25 18.24 0.46
N ASP A 62 10.70 18.19 1.67
CA ASP A 62 9.25 18.30 1.86
C ASP A 62 8.89 19.76 2.16
N ILE A 63 7.76 20.17 1.60
CA ILE A 63 7.21 21.52 1.68
C ILE A 63 5.72 21.50 2.08
N THR A 64 5.12 20.32 2.22
CA THR A 64 3.74 20.14 2.69
C THR A 64 3.68 20.10 4.22
N ASN A 65 2.67 20.72 4.84
CA ASN A 65 2.46 20.68 6.30
C ASN A 65 3.63 21.25 7.14
N ASN A 66 4.23 22.38 6.73
CA ASN A 66 5.33 23.04 7.46
C ASN A 66 6.39 22.07 8.04
N PRO A 67 6.99 21.18 7.22
CA PRO A 67 7.72 20.03 7.71
C PRO A 67 9.12 20.43 8.20
N LEU A 68 9.62 19.70 9.19
CA LEU A 68 10.96 19.89 9.77
C LEU A 68 12.03 18.97 9.16
N HIS A 69 11.60 18.01 8.34
CA HIS A 69 12.43 16.98 7.74
C HIS A 69 12.55 17.16 6.21
N TYR A 70 13.51 16.45 5.61
CA TYR A 70 13.53 16.12 4.20
C TYR A 70 13.42 14.60 4.02
N TYR A 71 13.00 14.15 2.84
CA TYR A 71 13.07 12.75 2.46
C TYR A 71 14.40 12.47 1.73
N SER A 72 15.04 11.33 2.04
CA SER A 72 16.11 10.74 1.24
C SER A 72 15.73 9.34 0.75
N ASP A 73 16.24 8.96 -0.41
CA ASP A 73 16.20 7.58 -0.91
C ASP A 73 17.45 6.75 -0.53
N ASP A 74 18.33 7.30 0.32
CA ASP A 74 19.47 6.59 0.90
C ASP A 74 19.04 5.36 1.73
N ALA A 75 19.88 4.32 1.69
CA ALA A 75 19.64 3.06 2.40
C ALA A 75 19.59 3.19 3.93
N ASP A 76 20.06 4.30 4.51
CA ASP A 76 19.91 4.57 5.94
C ASP A 76 18.58 5.27 6.27
N ALA A 77 17.92 5.91 5.32
CA ALA A 77 16.56 6.46 5.45
C ALA A 77 15.47 5.43 5.07
N VAL A 78 15.67 4.68 3.98
CA VAL A 78 14.73 3.64 3.51
C VAL A 78 15.47 2.40 3.02
N SER A 79 15.36 1.29 3.75
CA SER A 79 15.86 -0.04 3.33
C SER A 79 15.08 -1.15 4.02
N SER A 80 15.13 -2.36 3.46
CA SER A 80 14.65 -3.56 4.16
C SER A 80 15.78 -4.25 4.93
N HIS A 81 15.52 -4.57 6.19
CA HIS A 81 16.44 -5.29 7.08
C HIS A 81 15.69 -6.17 8.08
N ASN A 82 16.33 -7.26 8.52
CA ASN A 82 15.78 -8.26 9.44
C ASN A 82 14.42 -8.86 9.02
N GLY A 83 14.10 -8.84 7.72
CA GLY A 83 12.80 -9.29 7.18
C GLY A 83 11.66 -8.29 7.36
N SER A 84 11.95 -6.99 7.33
CA SER A 84 10.97 -5.88 7.36
C SER A 84 11.50 -4.67 6.60
N LEU A 85 10.63 -3.76 6.14
CA LEU A 85 11.02 -2.42 5.72
C LEU A 85 11.22 -1.53 6.96
N SER A 86 12.29 -0.74 6.97
CA SER A 86 12.48 0.37 7.91
C SER A 86 12.44 1.71 7.19
N ILE A 87 11.55 2.59 7.64
CA ILE A 87 11.54 4.01 7.28
C ILE A 87 12.07 4.80 8.49
N ARG A 88 13.32 5.22 8.42
CA ARG A 88 14.09 5.76 9.55
C ARG A 88 14.10 7.28 9.56
N LEU A 89 13.80 7.87 10.72
CA LEU A 89 14.03 9.27 11.05
C LEU A 89 15.35 9.43 11.82
N SER A 90 16.11 10.49 11.50
CA SER A 90 17.39 10.79 12.14
C SER A 90 17.71 12.28 12.17
N ILE A 91 18.52 12.70 13.14
CA ILE A 91 19.02 14.08 13.27
C ILE A 91 20.20 14.26 12.30
N GLU A 92 19.91 14.78 11.12
CA GLU A 92 20.87 15.07 10.06
C GLU A 92 20.42 16.36 9.37
N GLN A 93 21.21 17.42 9.49
CA GLN A 93 20.90 18.73 8.94
C GLN A 93 21.29 18.79 7.46
N ARG A 94 20.39 19.28 6.61
CA ARG A 94 20.65 19.58 5.19
C ARG A 94 20.25 21.01 4.90
N ASP A 95 21.26 21.81 4.55
CA ASP A 95 21.14 23.21 4.16
C ASP A 95 20.86 23.35 2.65
N ASP A 96 20.54 24.58 2.24
CA ASP A 96 20.31 24.98 0.84
C ASP A 96 19.27 24.15 0.06
N LEU A 97 18.31 23.55 0.78
CA LEU A 97 17.20 22.82 0.18
C LEU A 97 16.22 23.79 -0.50
N LEU A 98 15.94 23.55 -1.79
CA LEU A 98 15.01 24.36 -2.56
C LEU A 98 13.58 24.21 -2.03
N ASN A 99 12.91 25.36 -1.85
CA ASN A 99 11.49 25.51 -1.54
C ASN A 99 10.93 26.66 -2.41
N ARG A 100 9.60 26.79 -2.50
CA ARG A 100 8.89 27.81 -3.28
C ARG A 100 7.66 28.29 -2.51
N ASN A 101 7.48 29.61 -2.46
CA ASN A 101 6.27 30.25 -1.92
C ASN A 101 5.75 31.31 -2.89
N GLU A 102 4.75 32.10 -2.47
CA GLU A 102 4.15 33.18 -3.27
C GLU A 102 5.16 34.22 -3.79
N SER A 103 6.29 34.41 -3.11
CA SER A 103 7.36 35.32 -3.51
C SER A 103 8.39 34.71 -4.47
N GLY A 104 8.27 33.42 -4.79
CA GLY A 104 9.17 32.68 -5.68
C GLY A 104 9.97 31.57 -4.97
N PRO A 105 11.03 31.05 -5.62
CA PRO A 105 11.92 30.05 -5.02
C PRO A 105 12.81 30.68 -3.95
N PHE A 106 13.11 29.90 -2.91
CA PHE A 106 14.04 30.23 -1.83
C PHE A 106 14.74 28.95 -1.33
N THR A 107 15.79 29.09 -0.53
CA THR A 107 16.42 27.95 0.17
C THR A 107 16.03 27.91 1.64
N GLU A 108 15.94 26.72 2.22
CA GLU A 108 15.78 26.49 3.65
C GLU A 108 16.76 25.42 4.17
N THR A 109 16.86 25.33 5.49
CA THR A 109 17.51 24.23 6.20
C THR A 109 16.44 23.29 6.77
N LYS A 110 16.64 21.99 6.64
CA LYS A 110 15.90 20.96 7.40
C LYS A 110 16.85 20.30 8.40
N GLU A 111 16.32 19.94 9.56
CA GLU A 111 17.10 19.46 10.72
C GLU A 111 17.13 17.91 10.82
N PHE A 112 16.23 17.25 10.09
CA PHE A 112 16.01 15.80 10.17
C PHE A 112 15.97 15.16 8.77
N LYS A 113 16.65 14.01 8.62
CA LYS A 113 16.50 13.13 7.46
C LYS A 113 15.47 12.05 7.78
N SER A 114 14.54 11.82 6.86
CA SER A 114 13.57 10.73 6.94
C SER A 114 13.33 10.06 5.58
N GLY A 115 12.37 9.14 5.51
CA GLY A 115 11.97 8.42 4.31
C GLY A 115 10.48 8.50 3.98
N MET A 116 10.17 8.46 2.69
CA MET A 116 8.83 8.21 2.13
C MET A 116 8.97 7.21 1.00
N LEU A 117 8.13 6.17 0.98
CA LEU A 117 8.08 5.13 -0.04
C LEU A 117 6.71 5.16 -0.74
N GLN A 118 6.70 5.21 -2.08
CA GLN A 118 5.50 5.30 -2.91
C GLN A 118 5.44 4.15 -3.92
N SER A 119 4.24 3.59 -4.18
CA SER A 119 4.02 2.74 -5.37
C SER A 119 3.48 3.53 -6.58
N TRP A 120 3.56 4.87 -6.54
CA TRP A 120 2.96 5.78 -7.53
C TRP A 120 3.32 5.41 -8.97
N ASN A 121 2.29 5.31 -9.81
CA ASN A 121 2.38 4.93 -11.23
C ASN A 121 3.14 3.62 -11.53
N LYS A 122 3.47 2.82 -10.50
CA LYS A 122 4.05 1.46 -10.58
C LYS A 122 2.97 0.42 -10.28
N PHE A 123 2.59 0.28 -9.01
CA PHE A 123 1.44 -0.53 -8.60
C PHE A 123 0.31 0.38 -8.09
N CYS A 124 -0.88 0.21 -8.67
CA CYS A 124 -2.10 0.85 -8.22
C CYS A 124 -3.28 -0.12 -8.34
N PHE A 125 -4.36 0.13 -7.62
CA PHE A 125 -5.57 -0.69 -7.64
C PHE A 125 -6.82 0.12 -7.30
N THR A 126 -7.99 -0.41 -7.66
CA THR A 126 -9.30 0.15 -7.27
C THR A 126 -10.08 -0.89 -6.48
N GLY A 127 -10.43 -0.58 -5.23
CA GLY A 127 -11.20 -1.46 -4.34
C GLY A 127 -10.47 -2.73 -3.89
N GLY A 128 -11.03 -3.38 -2.88
CA GLY A 128 -10.57 -4.66 -2.35
C GLY A 128 -10.34 -4.61 -0.85
N ILE A 129 -9.39 -5.42 -0.39
CA ILE A 129 -8.87 -5.39 0.98
C ILE A 129 -7.38 -5.09 0.89
N VAL A 130 -6.91 -4.06 1.59
CA VAL A 130 -5.48 -3.81 1.82
C VAL A 130 -5.18 -4.02 3.29
N GLU A 131 -4.12 -4.76 3.60
CA GLU A 131 -3.68 -5.02 4.97
C GLU A 131 -2.16 -4.80 5.07
N PHE A 132 -1.76 -3.94 6.01
CA PHE A 132 -0.37 -3.72 6.41
C PHE A 132 -0.12 -4.36 7.78
N SER A 133 1.09 -4.86 7.98
CA SER A 133 1.62 -5.37 9.24
C SER A 133 2.74 -4.42 9.67
N ALA A 134 2.52 -3.60 10.70
CA ALA A 134 3.38 -2.46 11.02
C ALA A 134 3.60 -2.25 12.53
N LYS A 135 4.75 -1.67 12.90
CA LYS A 135 5.14 -1.30 14.28
C LYS A 135 5.59 0.16 14.31
N MET A 136 5.12 0.90 15.31
CA MET A 136 5.29 2.35 15.43
C MET A 136 6.70 2.76 15.92
N PRO A 137 7.21 3.93 15.48
CA PRO A 137 8.51 4.44 15.87
C PRO A 137 8.53 5.03 17.29
N GLY A 138 9.59 4.70 18.04
CA GLY A 138 10.05 5.49 19.19
C GLY A 138 9.34 5.21 20.52
N ASP A 139 9.56 6.10 21.49
CA ASP A 139 8.88 6.11 22.78
C ASP A 139 7.45 6.69 22.65
N PRO A 140 6.39 5.95 23.01
CA PRO A 140 4.99 6.41 22.97
C PRO A 140 4.66 7.58 23.92
N ASN A 141 5.61 8.06 24.73
CA ASN A 141 5.44 9.17 25.65
C ASN A 141 6.10 10.49 25.17
N VAL A 142 6.75 10.50 23.99
CA VAL A 142 7.57 11.63 23.51
C VAL A 142 7.07 12.18 22.17
N ALA A 143 6.34 13.29 22.23
CA ALA A 143 5.67 13.89 21.07
C ALA A 143 6.61 14.42 19.96
N GLY A 144 6.06 14.55 18.75
CA GLY A 144 6.73 15.12 17.57
C GLY A 144 6.92 14.17 16.37
N LEU A 145 6.68 12.87 16.55
CA LEU A 145 6.71 11.88 15.46
C LEU A 145 5.35 11.79 14.75
N TRP A 146 5.37 11.60 13.43
CA TRP A 146 4.18 11.42 12.57
C TRP A 146 4.38 10.27 11.57
N PRO A 147 4.28 8.99 12.00
CA PRO A 147 4.20 7.87 11.08
C PRO A 147 2.84 7.88 10.35
N ALA A 148 2.87 7.58 9.05
CA ALA A 148 1.66 7.49 8.22
C ALA A 148 1.73 6.30 7.25
N ILE A 149 0.58 5.63 7.06
CA ILE A 149 0.34 4.65 6.01
C ILE A 149 -1.00 5.00 5.36
N TRP A 150 -0.98 5.25 4.05
CA TRP A 150 -2.09 5.89 3.36
C TRP A 150 -2.07 5.60 1.85
N MET A 151 -3.10 6.08 1.16
CA MET A 151 -3.29 5.88 -0.27
C MET A 151 -3.84 7.14 -0.92
N MET A 152 -3.39 7.46 -2.14
CA MET A 152 -3.91 8.56 -2.94
C MET A 152 -4.31 8.08 -4.36
N GLY A 153 -5.30 8.73 -4.98
CA GLY A 153 -5.62 8.51 -6.40
C GLY A 153 -4.50 8.94 -7.35
N ASN A 154 -4.13 8.07 -8.30
CA ASN A 154 -2.92 8.18 -9.13
C ASN A 154 -2.84 9.42 -10.05
N LEU A 155 -3.92 10.21 -10.18
CA LEU A 155 -3.91 11.52 -10.83
C LEU A 155 -3.13 12.60 -10.06
N GLY A 156 -2.75 12.34 -8.80
CA GLY A 156 -1.78 13.12 -8.03
C GLY A 156 -0.64 12.24 -7.51
N ARG A 157 0.50 12.87 -7.22
CA ARG A 157 1.69 12.26 -6.60
C ARG A 157 2.00 12.96 -5.28
N ALA A 158 2.01 12.22 -4.18
CA ALA A 158 2.17 12.77 -2.84
C ALA A 158 3.47 13.58 -2.70
N THR A 159 3.36 14.76 -2.10
CA THR A 159 4.41 15.80 -1.94
C THR A 159 4.90 16.52 -3.22
N TYR A 160 4.27 16.28 -4.38
CA TYR A 160 4.47 17.06 -5.61
C TYR A 160 3.25 17.96 -5.85
N ILE A 161 3.24 19.16 -5.25
CA ILE A 161 2.03 20.00 -5.10
C ILE A 161 1.31 20.27 -6.44
N ASN A 162 2.03 20.60 -7.52
CA ASN A 162 1.44 20.81 -8.85
C ASN A 162 0.59 19.60 -9.32
N SER A 163 1.04 18.37 -9.01
CA SER A 163 0.30 17.15 -9.37
C SER A 163 -1.00 16.99 -8.57
N THR A 164 -1.09 17.56 -7.37
CA THR A 164 -2.26 17.45 -6.49
C THR A 164 -3.21 18.66 -6.58
N GLU A 165 -2.75 19.84 -6.97
CA GLU A 165 -3.59 21.04 -7.09
C GLU A 165 -4.86 20.82 -7.93
N ASN A 166 -6.02 21.22 -7.39
CA ASN A 166 -7.35 21.06 -8.02
C ASN A 166 -7.74 19.61 -8.40
N LYS A 167 -6.94 18.62 -8.00
CA LYS A 167 -7.18 17.17 -8.18
C LYS A 167 -7.44 16.53 -6.81
N TRP A 168 -6.67 16.91 -5.80
CA TRP A 168 -6.82 16.46 -4.41
C TRP A 168 -7.89 17.27 -3.64
N PRO A 169 -8.73 16.64 -2.79
CA PRO A 169 -9.06 15.23 -2.70
C PRO A 169 -10.39 14.94 -3.41
N PHE A 170 -10.54 15.35 -4.68
CA PHE A 170 -11.85 15.28 -5.35
C PHE A 170 -12.31 13.83 -5.56
N SER A 171 -13.52 13.53 -5.07
CA SER A 171 -14.21 12.25 -5.23
C SER A 171 -15.67 12.52 -5.63
N THR A 172 -15.88 13.05 -6.82
CA THR A 172 -17.23 13.32 -7.34
C THR A 172 -17.28 13.34 -8.87
N ASN A 173 -18.44 12.96 -9.39
CA ASN A 173 -18.82 13.09 -10.80
C ASN A 173 -19.86 14.23 -11.04
N VAL A 174 -20.17 15.07 -10.04
CA VAL A 174 -21.20 16.11 -10.16
C VAL A 174 -20.67 17.40 -10.80
N CYS A 175 -21.35 17.88 -11.84
CA CYS A 175 -21.11 19.21 -12.41
C CYS A 175 -22.02 20.25 -11.72
N ASP A 176 -21.47 21.04 -10.81
CA ASP A 176 -22.15 22.17 -10.17
C ASP A 176 -21.26 23.43 -10.14
N ASN A 177 -21.63 24.46 -9.38
CA ASN A 177 -20.82 25.68 -9.23
C ASN A 177 -19.59 25.51 -8.31
N ARG A 178 -19.53 24.45 -7.49
CA ARG A 178 -18.39 24.08 -6.64
C ARG A 178 -17.33 23.34 -7.45
N THR A 179 -17.72 22.43 -8.35
CA THR A 179 -16.76 21.61 -9.11
C THR A 179 -16.21 22.30 -10.35
N ARG A 180 -17.07 22.96 -11.16
CA ARG A 180 -16.75 23.52 -12.50
C ARG A 180 -15.45 24.33 -12.63
N ASN A 181 -15.00 25.00 -11.56
CA ASN A 181 -13.80 25.86 -11.57
C ASN A 181 -12.76 25.48 -10.50
N SER A 182 -13.01 24.42 -9.71
CA SER A 182 -12.16 24.00 -8.59
C SER A 182 -11.66 22.56 -8.73
N GLN A 183 -12.40 21.71 -9.44
CA GLN A 183 -11.98 20.36 -9.84
C GLN A 183 -11.40 20.45 -11.26
N LEU A 184 -10.12 20.13 -11.42
CA LEU A 184 -9.39 20.26 -12.69
C LEU A 184 -9.98 19.38 -13.80
N VAL A 185 -10.34 18.15 -13.44
CA VAL A 185 -11.02 17.19 -14.34
C VAL A 185 -12.44 16.99 -13.83
N ASN A 186 -13.37 17.80 -14.34
CA ASN A 186 -14.77 17.82 -13.93
C ASN A 186 -15.73 17.36 -15.04
N SER A 187 -16.94 16.95 -14.68
CA SER A 187 -17.96 16.43 -15.60
C SER A 187 -18.73 17.48 -16.40
N CYS A 188 -18.37 18.76 -16.35
CA CYS A 188 -19.16 19.79 -17.02
C CYS A 188 -19.01 19.75 -18.55
N PRO A 189 -20.09 19.97 -19.34
CA PRO A 189 -20.02 19.91 -20.82
C PRO A 189 -19.09 20.95 -21.47
N ASP A 190 -18.75 22.00 -20.75
CA ASP A 190 -17.86 23.12 -21.14
C ASP A 190 -16.42 22.98 -20.62
N SER A 191 -16.06 21.84 -20.03
CA SER A 191 -14.71 21.50 -19.48
C SER A 191 -13.54 21.52 -20.48
N TYR A 192 -13.77 21.92 -21.74
CA TYR A 192 -12.88 21.79 -22.90
C TYR A 192 -11.51 22.50 -22.79
N LEU A 193 -11.25 23.25 -21.72
CA LEU A 193 -10.14 24.21 -21.62
C LEU A 193 -9.17 23.98 -20.44
N ARG A 194 -9.41 22.99 -19.55
CA ARG A 194 -8.49 22.68 -18.44
C ARG A 194 -8.45 21.17 -18.19
N GLY A 195 -7.26 20.64 -17.90
CA GLY A 195 -7.04 19.19 -17.71
C GLY A 195 -7.26 18.32 -18.97
N SER A 196 -7.42 18.93 -20.15
CA SER A 196 -7.79 18.27 -21.40
C SER A 196 -6.62 17.55 -22.09
N ALA A 197 -6.07 16.52 -21.43
CA ALA A 197 -5.32 15.48 -22.13
C ALA A 197 -6.25 14.77 -23.14
N PRO A 198 -5.78 14.39 -24.36
CA PRO A 198 -6.64 13.93 -25.46
C PRO A 198 -7.47 12.65 -25.23
N THR A 199 -7.34 12.02 -24.06
CA THR A 199 -7.90 10.71 -23.71
C THR A 199 -8.87 10.75 -22.53
N MET A 200 -9.09 11.90 -21.88
CA MET A 200 -9.98 11.98 -20.71
C MET A 200 -11.46 11.95 -21.15
N PRO A 201 -12.29 11.04 -20.59
CA PRO A 201 -13.71 10.96 -20.95
C PRO A 201 -14.47 12.25 -20.60
N GLN A 202 -15.10 12.87 -21.60
CA GLN A 202 -16.00 14.01 -21.38
C GLN A 202 -17.18 13.57 -20.51
N GLY A 203 -17.56 14.41 -19.54
CA GLY A 203 -18.65 14.10 -18.61
C GLY A 203 -18.25 13.21 -17.42
N SER A 204 -16.96 12.90 -17.24
CA SER A 204 -16.45 12.25 -16.01
C SER A 204 -15.68 13.25 -15.15
N GLY A 205 -16.18 13.52 -13.95
CA GLY A 205 -15.36 14.04 -12.86
C GLY A 205 -14.35 12.99 -12.42
N ARG A 206 -13.17 13.45 -12.01
CA ARG A 206 -12.02 12.64 -11.57
C ARG A 206 -11.20 13.42 -10.53
N GLY A 207 -10.28 12.75 -9.83
CA GLY A 207 -9.43 13.41 -8.85
C GLY A 207 -8.35 12.52 -8.25
N ALA A 208 -7.76 13.02 -7.17
CA ALA A 208 -6.75 12.36 -6.34
C ALA A 208 -7.24 12.30 -4.88
N PRO A 209 -8.32 11.55 -4.58
CA PRO A 209 -8.80 11.37 -3.21
C PRO A 209 -7.77 10.65 -2.34
N GLU A 210 -7.94 10.74 -1.02
CA GLU A 210 -6.97 10.30 -0.01
C GLU A 210 -7.66 9.41 1.04
N ILE A 211 -7.05 8.25 1.33
CA ILE A 211 -7.51 7.26 2.31
C ILE A 211 -6.35 6.94 3.24
N ASP A 212 -6.48 7.33 4.50
CA ASP A 212 -5.45 7.20 5.52
C ASP A 212 -5.74 5.94 6.35
N LEU A 213 -4.90 4.91 6.21
CA LEU A 213 -5.03 3.66 7.00
C LEU A 213 -4.60 3.91 8.44
N LEU A 214 -3.57 4.75 8.62
CA LEU A 214 -3.17 5.36 9.88
C LEU A 214 -2.40 6.66 9.64
N GLU A 215 -2.68 7.67 10.46
CA GLU A 215 -1.75 8.74 10.82
C GLU A 215 -1.66 8.74 12.34
N VAL A 216 -0.47 8.59 12.94
CA VAL A 216 -0.34 8.73 14.40
C VAL A 216 0.05 10.15 14.76
N MET A 217 -0.65 10.69 15.75
CA MET A 217 -0.37 11.96 16.41
C MET A 217 -0.11 11.71 17.89
N MET A 218 1.01 12.25 18.36
CA MET A 218 1.40 12.22 19.76
C MET A 218 1.07 13.60 20.34
N MET A 219 0.08 13.65 21.24
CA MET A 219 -0.41 14.91 21.81
C MET A 219 0.26 15.21 23.16
N ASP A 220 0.09 16.45 23.63
CA ASP A 220 0.76 17.01 24.81
C ASP A 220 0.32 16.37 26.15
N GLU A 221 0.78 16.93 27.28
CA GLU A 221 0.37 16.61 28.66
C GLU A 221 -1.15 16.49 28.93
N TYR A 222 -2.01 16.87 27.98
CA TYR A 222 -3.46 16.70 28.00
C TYR A 222 -3.98 15.33 27.55
N PHE A 223 -3.13 14.46 26.98
CA PHE A 223 -3.52 13.13 26.49
C PHE A 223 -2.61 12.04 27.08
N GLU A 224 -3.21 11.05 27.74
CA GLU A 224 -2.49 9.97 28.43
C GLU A 224 -1.94 8.87 27.49
N SER A 225 -2.08 9.01 26.17
CA SER A 225 -1.68 8.00 25.17
C SER A 225 -1.55 8.61 23.76
N PRO A 226 -0.74 8.00 22.86
CA PRO A 226 -0.76 8.32 21.43
C PRO A 226 -2.14 8.12 20.81
N ILE A 227 -2.48 8.92 19.79
CA ILE A 227 -3.72 8.79 19.03
C ILE A 227 -3.39 8.41 17.58
N LEU A 228 -4.02 7.34 17.09
CA LEU A 228 -4.12 7.05 15.67
C LEU A 228 -5.38 7.70 15.12
N SER A 229 -5.25 8.41 14.00
CA SER A 229 -6.37 8.87 13.17
C SER A 229 -6.45 8.00 11.91
N THR A 230 -7.68 7.64 11.51
CA THR A 230 -8.00 7.07 10.20
C THR A 230 -8.89 8.06 9.44
N SER A 231 -8.69 8.28 8.14
CA SER A 231 -9.50 9.23 7.37
C SER A 231 -9.87 8.73 5.98
N LEU A 232 -11.04 9.14 5.50
CA LEU A 232 -11.29 9.40 4.08
C LEU A 232 -11.38 10.92 3.89
N GLN A 233 -10.61 11.45 2.94
CA GLN A 233 -10.68 12.88 2.60
C GLN A 233 -11.33 13.07 1.23
N VAL A 234 -12.27 14.03 1.13
CA VAL A 234 -13.09 14.27 -0.08
C VAL A 234 -13.30 15.75 -0.40
N ALA A 235 -13.52 16.04 -1.68
CA ALA A 235 -14.05 17.31 -2.17
C ALA A 235 -15.07 17.07 -3.31
N PRO A 236 -16.06 17.97 -3.51
CA PRO A 236 -16.30 19.21 -2.77
C PRO A 236 -16.93 18.99 -1.40
N GLY A 237 -16.37 19.63 -0.38
CA GLY A 237 -16.82 19.50 1.01
C GLY A 237 -18.14 20.22 1.34
N VAL A 238 -18.60 20.02 2.58
CA VAL A 238 -19.74 20.72 3.18
C VAL A 238 -19.47 22.23 3.28
N PRO A 239 -20.36 23.11 2.78
CA PRO A 239 -20.20 24.57 2.89
C PRO A 239 -19.86 25.05 4.31
N THR A 240 -18.91 25.98 4.42
CA THR A 240 -18.25 26.38 5.67
C THR A 240 -19.24 26.85 6.74
N GLU A 241 -20.36 27.48 6.35
CA GLU A 241 -21.41 27.95 7.24
C GLU A 241 -22.29 26.84 7.85
N LYS A 242 -22.12 25.59 7.44
CA LYS A 242 -22.87 24.41 7.93
C LYS A 242 -22.01 23.42 8.71
N ARG A 243 -20.68 23.61 8.74
CA ARG A 243 -19.75 22.68 9.41
C ARG A 243 -19.92 22.71 10.93
N PRO A 244 -19.60 21.62 11.65
CA PRO A 244 -19.35 21.70 13.08
C PRO A 244 -18.16 22.64 13.36
N LEU A 245 -18.08 23.18 14.58
CA LEU A 245 -16.90 23.92 15.03
C LEU A 245 -15.79 22.92 15.45
N LEU A 246 -14.53 23.29 15.23
CA LEU A 246 -13.40 22.49 15.71
C LEU A 246 -13.47 22.30 17.23
N GLY A 247 -13.18 21.07 17.69
CA GLY A 247 -13.34 20.64 19.08
C GLY A 247 -14.79 20.36 19.50
N GLN A 248 -15.76 20.37 18.58
CA GLN A 248 -17.18 20.09 18.88
C GLN A 248 -17.76 19.03 17.94
N GLU A 249 -18.61 18.14 18.47
CA GLU A 249 -19.41 17.21 17.66
C GLU A 249 -20.45 17.94 16.79
N PRO A 250 -20.87 17.37 15.66
CA PRO A 250 -22.00 17.88 14.87
C PRO A 250 -23.29 17.92 15.69
N ASN A 251 -24.03 19.01 15.58
CA ASN A 251 -25.36 19.17 16.17
C ASN A 251 -26.44 19.39 15.09
N ALA A 252 -27.70 19.49 15.50
CA ALA A 252 -28.86 19.58 14.60
C ALA A 252 -28.93 20.84 13.70
N SER A 253 -28.03 21.82 13.87
CA SER A 253 -27.86 22.95 12.94
C SER A 253 -26.79 22.72 11.86
N ASN A 254 -25.96 21.67 12.01
CA ASN A 254 -24.90 21.35 11.08
C ASN A 254 -25.37 20.42 9.95
N THR A 255 -24.54 20.33 8.91
CA THR A 255 -24.58 19.23 7.93
C THR A 255 -23.26 18.50 8.06
N TRP A 256 -23.26 17.22 8.42
CA TRP A 256 -22.02 16.45 8.57
C TRP A 256 -22.27 14.94 8.47
N TYR A 257 -21.23 14.23 8.06
CA TYR A 257 -21.22 12.78 7.85
C TYR A 257 -21.46 11.99 9.14
N SER A 258 -22.13 10.86 8.99
CA SER A 258 -22.52 9.94 10.07
C SER A 258 -21.86 8.55 9.91
N PRO A 259 -20.51 8.46 10.01
CA PRO A 259 -19.82 7.17 9.99
C PRO A 259 -20.18 6.30 11.20
N GLU A 260 -20.05 5.00 11.02
CA GLU A 260 -20.09 4.00 12.10
C GLU A 260 -18.75 3.99 12.83
N PHE A 261 -18.73 3.90 14.16
CA PHE A 261 -17.51 3.77 14.96
C PHE A 261 -17.48 2.43 15.68
N GLY A 262 -16.29 1.85 15.84
CA GLY A 262 -16.07 0.70 16.72
C GLY A 262 -15.91 1.11 18.19
N ASP A 263 -15.96 0.12 19.09
CA ASP A 263 -16.06 0.33 20.56
C ASP A 263 -14.96 1.22 21.17
N ASN A 264 -13.79 1.31 20.52
CA ASN A 264 -12.61 2.05 20.99
C ASN A 264 -12.28 3.30 20.15
N ALA A 265 -13.19 3.72 19.26
CA ALA A 265 -12.96 4.83 18.33
C ALA A 265 -14.01 5.95 18.48
N THR A 266 -13.59 7.20 18.28
CA THR A 266 -14.46 8.39 18.30
C THR A 266 -14.22 9.27 17.08
N ARG A 267 -15.09 10.24 16.80
CA ARG A 267 -14.86 11.21 15.72
C ARG A 267 -13.62 12.04 16.00
N ASN A 268 -12.83 12.35 14.96
CA ASN A 268 -11.79 13.37 15.07
C ASN A 268 -12.43 14.77 15.01
N THR A 269 -12.89 15.29 16.15
CA THR A 269 -13.48 16.63 16.23
C THR A 269 -12.46 17.76 16.01
N TYR A 270 -11.16 17.46 15.98
CA TYR A 270 -10.07 18.42 15.83
C TYR A 270 -9.62 18.61 14.37
N PHE A 271 -9.99 17.71 13.45
CA PHE A 271 -9.71 17.87 12.02
C PHE A 271 -10.89 17.47 11.13
N TYR A 272 -11.68 18.46 10.74
CA TYR A 272 -12.78 18.28 9.78
C TYR A 272 -12.37 18.48 8.31
N GLY A 273 -11.08 18.59 7.98
CA GLY A 273 -10.62 19.02 6.65
C GLY A 273 -10.46 20.55 6.53
N THR A 274 -9.97 21.02 5.39
CA THR A 274 -9.40 22.37 5.23
C THR A 274 -9.99 23.15 4.04
N TRP A 275 -9.70 24.44 3.97
CA TRP A 275 -9.98 25.26 2.79
C TRP A 275 -8.76 25.28 1.87
N SER A 276 -8.90 24.77 0.65
CA SER A 276 -7.84 24.71 -0.36
C SER A 276 -7.64 26.06 -1.04
N PHE A 277 -6.39 26.52 -1.10
CA PHE A 277 -5.95 27.76 -1.75
C PHE A 277 -5.01 27.40 -2.93
N PRO A 278 -5.55 27.12 -4.13
CA PRO A 278 -4.73 26.73 -5.29
C PRO A 278 -3.84 27.88 -5.77
N ALA A 279 -2.67 27.54 -6.31
CA ALA A 279 -1.67 28.49 -6.78
C ALA A 279 -1.95 29.01 -8.20
N ASP A 280 -2.71 28.29 -9.04
CA ASP A 280 -3.24 28.81 -10.30
C ASP A 280 -4.38 29.83 -10.02
N PRO A 281 -4.15 31.15 -10.22
CA PRO A 281 -5.13 32.20 -9.92
C PRO A 281 -6.33 32.20 -10.88
N THR A 282 -6.33 31.37 -11.92
CA THR A 282 -7.50 31.17 -12.78
C THR A 282 -8.48 30.15 -12.20
N THR A 283 -8.07 29.30 -11.25
CA THR A 283 -8.93 28.32 -10.57
C THR A 283 -9.67 28.96 -9.39
N LYS A 284 -10.54 28.20 -8.72
CA LYS A 284 -11.25 28.67 -7.52
C LYS A 284 -10.91 27.85 -6.28
N PRO A 285 -10.61 28.51 -5.14
CA PRO A 285 -10.56 27.87 -3.83
C PRO A 285 -11.80 27.03 -3.50
N TYR A 286 -11.63 25.97 -2.72
CA TYR A 286 -12.68 24.99 -2.41
C TYR A 286 -12.52 24.39 -1.01
N GLN A 287 -13.63 23.99 -0.40
CA GLN A 287 -13.63 23.26 0.85
C GLN A 287 -13.31 21.77 0.61
N THR A 288 -12.41 21.22 1.43
CA THR A 288 -12.19 19.77 1.59
C THR A 288 -12.74 19.30 2.93
N ASP A 289 -13.12 18.03 3.00
CA ASP A 289 -13.63 17.38 4.21
C ASP A 289 -12.75 16.18 4.55
N SER A 290 -12.48 15.99 5.84
CA SER A 290 -11.93 14.75 6.38
C SER A 290 -13.02 14.04 7.20
N ILE A 291 -13.39 12.83 6.79
CA ILE A 291 -14.28 11.95 7.53
C ILE A 291 -13.38 10.99 8.30
N SER A 292 -13.10 11.34 9.55
CA SER A 292 -12.01 10.74 10.32
C SER A 292 -12.41 10.30 11.73
N ALA A 293 -11.69 9.29 12.21
CA ALA A 293 -11.88 8.65 13.50
C ALA A 293 -10.55 8.51 14.25
N ASN A 294 -10.58 8.82 15.55
CA ASN A 294 -9.45 8.72 16.46
C ASN A 294 -9.58 7.49 17.36
N MET A 295 -8.47 6.80 17.59
CA MET A 295 -8.34 5.68 18.53
C MET A 295 -7.03 5.82 19.31
N ALA A 296 -7.06 5.60 20.62
CA ALA A 296 -5.83 5.59 21.44
C ALA A 296 -5.01 4.31 21.20
N LEU A 297 -3.70 4.44 21.09
CA LEU A 297 -2.75 3.32 21.00
C LEU A 297 -2.11 3.04 22.37
N GLY A 298 -1.89 1.76 22.67
CA GLY A 298 -1.06 1.34 23.80
C GLY A 298 0.38 1.02 23.37
N ASN A 299 1.28 0.83 24.33
CA ASN A 299 2.71 0.53 24.10
C ASN A 299 2.96 -0.67 23.17
N ASP A 300 2.04 -1.65 23.16
CA ASP A 300 2.10 -2.86 22.30
C ASP A 300 2.37 -2.50 20.83
N PHE A 301 1.78 -1.39 20.33
CA PHE A 301 1.96 -0.88 18.97
C PHE A 301 3.38 -0.41 18.63
N TYR A 302 4.24 -0.23 19.63
CA TYR A 302 5.64 0.20 19.52
C TYR A 302 6.60 -0.97 19.83
N GLU A 303 6.11 -2.01 20.52
CA GLU A 303 6.85 -3.23 20.86
C GLU A 303 6.67 -4.34 19.80
N ASN A 304 5.49 -4.44 19.18
CA ASN A 304 5.06 -5.53 18.30
C ASN A 304 4.43 -5.04 16.98
N PHE A 305 4.33 -5.93 15.98
CA PHE A 305 3.64 -5.65 14.72
C PHE A 305 2.13 -5.86 14.84
N HIS A 306 1.34 -4.86 14.44
CA HIS A 306 -0.13 -4.88 14.42
C HIS A 306 -0.67 -4.83 12.99
N LYS A 307 -1.90 -5.33 12.80
CA LYS A 307 -2.55 -5.41 11.47
C LYS A 307 -3.51 -4.24 11.25
N PHE A 308 -3.14 -3.36 10.32
CA PHE A 308 -3.92 -2.22 9.86
C PHE A 308 -4.56 -2.56 8.52
N ARG A 309 -5.90 -2.66 8.47
CA ARG A 309 -6.65 -3.07 7.28
C ARG A 309 -7.65 -1.99 6.85
N VAL A 310 -7.75 -1.77 5.55
CA VAL A 310 -8.91 -1.13 4.91
C VAL A 310 -9.64 -2.13 4.00
N GLU A 311 -10.96 -2.22 4.15
CA GLU A 311 -11.86 -2.91 3.23
C GLU A 311 -12.67 -1.86 2.46
N TRP A 312 -12.49 -1.82 1.14
CA TRP A 312 -12.98 -0.76 0.24
C TRP A 312 -13.82 -1.36 -0.89
N GLU A 313 -15.11 -1.02 -0.90
CA GLU A 313 -16.07 -1.33 -1.96
C GLU A 313 -16.33 -0.05 -2.78
N PRO A 314 -15.86 0.04 -4.03
CA PRO A 314 -16.20 1.14 -4.93
C PRO A 314 -17.71 1.22 -5.22
N PRO A 315 -18.24 2.41 -5.57
CA PRO A 315 -19.65 2.59 -5.94
C PRO A 315 -20.02 1.80 -7.21
N GLU A 316 -21.31 1.70 -7.50
CA GLU A 316 -21.77 1.13 -8.77
C GLU A 316 -21.45 2.07 -9.94
N GLU A 317 -20.64 1.58 -10.89
CA GLU A 317 -19.94 2.36 -11.93
C GLU A 317 -20.85 3.28 -12.77
N GLU A 318 -22.04 2.81 -13.17
CA GLU A 318 -22.98 3.61 -13.97
C GLU A 318 -23.65 4.75 -13.18
N SER A 319 -23.57 4.75 -11.84
CA SER A 319 -24.39 5.59 -10.97
C SER A 319 -23.62 6.47 -9.99
N GLY A 320 -22.45 6.03 -9.51
CA GLY A 320 -21.71 6.68 -8.42
C GLY A 320 -22.30 6.48 -7.01
N TYR A 321 -23.29 5.60 -6.85
CA TYR A 321 -23.97 5.33 -5.56
C TYR A 321 -23.48 4.05 -4.88
N GLY A 322 -23.75 3.95 -3.57
CA GLY A 322 -23.34 2.83 -2.73
C GLY A 322 -21.82 2.79 -2.50
N GLY A 323 -21.33 1.59 -2.17
CA GLY A 323 -19.95 1.38 -1.74
C GLY A 323 -19.71 1.76 -0.27
N TYR A 324 -18.53 1.42 0.23
CA TYR A 324 -18.07 1.74 1.58
C TYR A 324 -16.54 1.72 1.67
N ILE A 325 -16.00 2.34 2.72
CA ILE A 325 -14.64 2.11 3.21
C ILE A 325 -14.74 1.80 4.71
N LYS A 326 -14.04 0.76 5.17
CA LYS A 326 -14.03 0.30 6.56
C LYS A 326 -12.62 0.04 7.02
N TRP A 327 -12.26 0.59 8.18
CA TRP A 327 -10.95 0.45 8.79
C TRP A 327 -11.02 -0.56 9.92
N PHE A 328 -10.06 -1.48 9.98
CA PHE A 328 -9.93 -2.46 11.04
C PHE A 328 -8.51 -2.48 11.58
N ILE A 329 -8.36 -2.58 12.90
CA ILE A 329 -7.09 -2.83 13.59
C ILE A 329 -7.22 -4.14 14.36
N ASP A 330 -6.31 -5.09 14.08
CA ASP A 330 -6.31 -6.46 14.65
C ASP A 330 -7.67 -7.17 14.58
N GLY A 331 -8.38 -6.98 13.47
CA GLY A 331 -9.70 -7.58 13.23
C GLY A 331 -10.90 -6.83 13.83
N LYS A 332 -10.67 -5.76 14.61
CA LYS A 332 -11.72 -4.93 15.23
C LYS A 332 -12.01 -3.71 14.36
N LEU A 333 -13.28 -3.35 14.19
CA LEU A 333 -13.68 -2.14 13.47
C LEU A 333 -13.14 -0.90 14.21
N VAL A 334 -12.61 0.07 13.46
CA VAL A 334 -12.31 1.43 13.93
C VAL A 334 -13.41 2.37 13.46
N THR A 335 -13.64 2.46 12.14
CA THR A 335 -14.70 3.27 11.56
C THR A 335 -15.21 2.70 10.23
N ALA A 336 -16.42 3.09 9.81
CA ALA A 336 -16.97 2.82 8.49
C ALA A 336 -17.62 4.07 7.88
N VAL A 337 -17.26 4.37 6.63
CA VAL A 337 -17.88 5.41 5.80
C VAL A 337 -18.66 4.74 4.68
N TYR A 338 -19.89 5.19 4.45
CA TYR A 338 -20.83 4.61 3.47
C TYR A 338 -21.15 5.63 2.36
N GLY A 339 -21.17 5.19 1.10
CA GLY A 339 -21.32 6.11 -0.03
C GLY A 339 -22.64 6.87 -0.07
N ASP A 340 -23.71 6.28 0.47
CA ASP A 340 -25.01 6.97 0.57
C ASP A 340 -24.95 8.17 1.54
N ASP A 341 -24.14 8.11 2.60
CA ASP A 341 -23.95 9.24 3.53
C ASP A 341 -23.12 10.36 2.89
N LEU A 342 -22.08 10.00 2.11
CA LEU A 342 -21.29 10.95 1.32
C LEU A 342 -22.15 11.67 0.26
N GLN A 343 -22.95 10.93 -0.49
CA GLN A 343 -23.79 11.50 -1.55
C GLN A 343 -24.89 12.41 -0.99
N ASN A 344 -25.53 12.02 0.13
CA ASN A 344 -26.55 12.85 0.79
C ASN A 344 -25.97 14.10 1.49
N THR A 345 -24.73 14.02 2.02
CA THR A 345 -24.11 15.11 2.80
C THR A 345 -23.47 16.18 1.92
N SER A 346 -22.70 15.79 0.89
CA SER A 346 -21.85 16.70 0.10
C SER A 346 -21.89 16.48 -1.41
N GLN A 347 -22.49 15.39 -1.88
CA GLN A 347 -22.47 14.92 -3.28
C GLN A 347 -21.08 14.43 -3.73
N THR A 348 -20.38 13.77 -2.81
CA THR A 348 -19.16 13.00 -3.10
C THR A 348 -19.45 11.50 -3.10
N GLU A 349 -18.71 10.73 -3.88
CA GLU A 349 -18.77 9.26 -3.91
C GLU A 349 -17.64 8.64 -3.06
N ILE A 350 -17.81 7.37 -2.68
CA ILE A 350 -16.66 6.55 -2.25
C ILE A 350 -15.66 6.50 -3.42
N PRO A 351 -14.35 6.72 -3.20
CA PRO A 351 -13.35 6.71 -4.25
C PRO A 351 -13.49 5.55 -5.23
N SER A 352 -13.46 5.90 -6.52
CA SER A 352 -13.51 4.98 -7.66
C SER A 352 -12.28 5.11 -8.58
N GLU A 353 -11.22 5.78 -8.10
CA GLU A 353 -9.95 5.98 -8.80
C GLU A 353 -9.02 4.76 -8.63
N PRO A 354 -8.02 4.56 -9.52
CA PRO A 354 -6.87 3.72 -9.22
C PRO A 354 -5.99 4.44 -8.19
N MET A 355 -5.81 3.84 -7.01
CA MET A 355 -5.03 4.40 -5.91
C MET A 355 -3.71 3.64 -5.74
N TYR A 356 -2.66 4.36 -5.33
CA TYR A 356 -1.34 3.81 -5.03
C TYR A 356 -1.06 3.89 -3.53
N LEU A 357 -0.10 3.09 -3.06
CA LEU A 357 0.29 2.99 -1.67
C LEU A 357 1.36 4.03 -1.32
N VAL A 358 1.26 4.65 -0.14
CA VAL A 358 2.26 5.55 0.44
C VAL A 358 2.50 5.18 1.90
N MET A 359 3.75 5.25 2.33
CA MET A 359 4.16 5.10 3.73
C MET A 359 5.37 5.98 4.00
N ASN A 360 5.36 6.68 5.14
CA ASN A 360 6.40 7.64 5.51
C ASN A 360 6.46 7.87 7.03
N LEU A 361 7.57 8.43 7.49
CA LEU A 361 7.72 8.95 8.85
C LEU A 361 8.03 10.45 8.77
N ALA A 362 7.05 11.29 9.09
CA ALA A 362 7.16 12.74 9.03
C ALA A 362 7.46 13.36 10.41
N VAL A 363 7.86 14.63 10.36
CA VAL A 363 7.98 15.58 11.48
C VAL A 363 7.52 16.95 10.96
N SER A 364 6.62 17.62 11.65
CA SER A 364 5.98 18.88 11.22
C SER A 364 5.80 19.86 12.37
N LYS A 365 5.91 21.17 12.10
CA LYS A 365 5.63 22.23 13.10
C LYS A 365 4.17 22.28 13.52
N ASP A 366 3.27 21.73 12.70
CA ASP A 366 1.81 21.81 12.88
C ASP A 366 1.25 20.50 13.47
N TRP A 367 2.07 19.44 13.59
CA TRP A 367 1.61 18.10 13.95
C TRP A 367 2.55 17.41 14.96
N GLY A 368 2.06 17.16 16.18
CA GLY A 368 2.85 16.63 17.30
C GLY A 368 3.67 17.68 18.04
N PHE A 369 3.55 18.96 17.69
CA PHE A 369 4.28 20.09 18.27
C PHE A 369 3.27 21.13 18.81
N PRO A 370 2.78 20.99 20.05
CA PRO A 370 1.74 21.85 20.60
C PRO A 370 2.28 23.22 21.06
N ASP A 371 1.46 24.26 20.92
CA ASP A 371 1.79 25.68 21.17
C ASP A 371 2.45 25.98 22.52
N ALA A 372 2.22 25.13 23.54
CA ALA A 372 2.72 25.29 24.90
C ALA A 372 4.25 25.40 24.95
N TYR A 373 4.98 24.60 24.17
CA TYR A 373 6.44 24.62 24.14
C TYR A 373 6.98 25.97 23.62
N PHE A 374 6.38 26.54 22.56
CA PHE A 374 6.94 27.70 21.85
C PHE A 374 6.57 29.05 22.44
N LYS A 375 5.63 29.10 23.39
CA LYS A 375 5.01 30.34 23.87
C LYS A 375 6.02 31.32 24.47
N ASP A 376 6.90 30.82 25.33
CA ASP A 376 7.90 31.61 26.07
C ASP A 376 9.35 31.33 25.59
N CYS A 377 9.52 30.55 24.52
CA CYS A 377 10.83 30.17 23.99
C CYS A 377 11.49 31.33 23.20
N PRO A 378 12.66 31.86 23.62
CA PRO A 378 13.23 33.09 23.03
C PRO A 378 13.70 32.98 21.57
N LYS A 379 13.96 31.76 21.09
CA LYS A 379 14.43 31.47 19.73
C LYS A 379 13.59 30.32 19.17
N LYS A 380 12.66 30.62 18.25
CA LYS A 380 11.88 29.59 17.55
C LYS A 380 12.73 28.94 16.45
N CYS A 381 13.45 27.90 16.82
CA CYS A 381 14.27 27.06 15.96
C CYS A 381 14.13 25.60 16.38
N TRP A 382 14.47 24.68 15.48
CA TRP A 382 14.05 23.28 15.57
C TRP A 382 15.22 22.30 15.65
N SER A 383 16.44 22.81 15.86
CA SER A 383 17.64 21.99 15.89
C SER A 383 17.82 21.26 17.21
N CYS A 384 18.02 19.95 17.15
CA CYS A 384 18.49 19.17 18.29
C CYS A 384 19.96 19.44 18.66
N GLN A 385 20.71 20.20 17.84
CA GLN A 385 22.13 20.49 18.06
C GLN A 385 22.40 21.81 18.79
N ASP A 386 21.43 22.74 18.82
CA ASP A 386 21.53 24.03 19.51
C ASP A 386 20.69 24.04 20.80
N PRO A 387 21.31 24.11 21.99
CA PRO A 387 20.59 24.21 23.27
C PRO A 387 19.64 25.42 23.38
N ALA A 388 19.79 26.47 22.57
CA ALA A 388 18.84 27.58 22.52
C ALA A 388 17.53 27.23 21.81
N CYS A 389 17.49 26.14 21.02
CA CYS A 389 16.28 25.58 20.42
C CYS A 389 15.56 24.59 21.35
N ALA A 390 16.15 24.17 22.47
CA ALA A 390 15.61 23.09 23.30
C ALA A 390 14.26 23.41 24.00
N CYS A 391 13.88 24.68 24.11
CA CYS A 391 12.52 25.05 24.54
C CYS A 391 11.48 24.97 23.40
N ALA A 392 11.92 24.91 22.15
CA ALA A 392 11.09 24.78 20.95
C ALA A 392 11.10 23.35 20.39
N LEU A 393 11.24 22.35 21.26
CA LEU A 393 11.08 20.93 20.93
C LEU A 393 10.35 20.23 22.10
N PRO A 394 9.48 19.23 21.85
CA PRO A 394 8.87 18.44 22.90
C PRO A 394 9.94 17.74 23.75
N LYS A 395 9.68 17.59 25.04
CA LYS A 395 10.65 17.07 26.00
C LYS A 395 11.07 15.64 25.64
N GLY A 396 12.35 15.45 25.35
CA GLY A 396 12.94 14.16 24.94
C GLY A 396 12.87 13.86 23.44
N PHE A 397 12.28 14.75 22.61
CA PHE A 397 12.12 14.51 21.17
C PHE A 397 13.45 14.17 20.46
N CYS A 398 14.54 14.85 20.84
CA CYS A 398 15.88 14.56 20.32
C CYS A 398 16.45 13.21 20.77
N ASP A 399 16.10 12.77 21.98
CA ASP A 399 16.52 11.47 22.53
C ASP A 399 15.69 10.31 21.94
N ASN A 400 14.53 10.62 21.33
CA ASN A 400 13.67 9.69 20.60
C ASN A 400 14.16 9.42 19.15
N MET A 401 15.40 9.78 18.83
CA MET A 401 16.03 9.59 17.52
C MET A 401 17.46 9.02 17.64
N PRO A 402 17.92 8.21 16.68
CA PRO A 402 17.21 7.77 15.47
C PRO A 402 16.17 6.67 15.77
N THR A 403 15.08 6.65 15.00
CA THR A 403 13.95 5.73 15.17
C THR A 403 13.36 5.34 13.82
N SER A 404 12.62 4.23 13.74
CA SER A 404 12.07 3.70 12.48
C SER A 404 10.60 3.31 12.61
N LEU A 405 9.79 3.68 11.60
CA LEU A 405 8.53 3.01 11.30
C LEU A 405 8.88 1.69 10.59
N GLU A 406 8.47 0.56 11.15
CA GLU A 406 8.78 -0.77 10.61
C GLU A 406 7.53 -1.40 9.98
N ILE A 407 7.68 -1.97 8.78
CA ILE A 407 6.61 -2.69 8.05
C ILE A 407 7.08 -4.11 7.77
N ASP A 408 6.45 -5.11 8.40
CA ASP A 408 6.69 -6.55 8.18
C ASP A 408 6.15 -6.98 6.81
N SER A 409 4.95 -6.54 6.45
CA SER A 409 4.33 -6.91 5.18
C SER A 409 3.21 -5.96 4.76
N VAL A 410 2.96 -5.89 3.45
CA VAL A 410 1.76 -5.27 2.86
C VAL A 410 1.15 -6.20 1.82
N ARG A 411 -0.17 -6.42 1.90
CA ARG A 411 -0.90 -7.36 1.04
C ARG A 411 -2.21 -6.74 0.55
N VAL A 412 -2.50 -6.86 -0.74
CA VAL A 412 -3.72 -6.35 -1.39
C VAL A 412 -4.48 -7.50 -2.04
N TYR A 413 -5.78 -7.55 -1.79
CA TYR A 413 -6.68 -8.63 -2.19
C TYR A 413 -7.92 -8.10 -2.92
N GLN A 414 -8.39 -8.82 -3.93
CA GLN A 414 -9.63 -8.51 -4.65
C GLN A 414 -10.51 -9.76 -4.79
N PRO A 415 -11.85 -9.61 -4.84
CA PRO A 415 -12.76 -10.76 -4.92
C PRO A 415 -12.76 -11.34 -6.33
N THR A 416 -12.90 -12.66 -6.45
CA THR A 416 -12.59 -13.41 -7.69
C THR A 416 -13.55 -13.19 -8.89
N SER A 417 -14.55 -12.33 -8.76
CA SER A 417 -15.65 -12.24 -9.73
C SER A 417 -16.42 -10.90 -9.65
N SER A 418 -15.77 -9.79 -10.03
CA SER A 418 -16.42 -8.49 -10.24
C SER A 418 -15.55 -7.62 -11.15
N ASN A 419 -16.17 -6.74 -11.96
CA ASN A 419 -15.50 -5.76 -12.82
C ASN A 419 -15.20 -4.42 -12.12
N LYS A 420 -15.76 -4.17 -10.92
CA LYS A 420 -15.48 -2.94 -10.14
C LYS A 420 -14.00 -2.81 -9.73
N TYR A 421 -13.34 -3.95 -9.55
CA TYR A 421 -11.99 -4.02 -9.03
C TYR A 421 -10.99 -4.07 -10.16
N THR A 422 -9.92 -3.29 -10.04
CA THR A 422 -8.87 -3.24 -11.06
C THR A 422 -7.49 -3.26 -10.41
N THR A 423 -6.51 -3.74 -11.17
CA THR A 423 -5.07 -3.58 -10.91
C THR A 423 -4.46 -2.81 -12.07
N GLY A 424 -3.56 -1.88 -11.77
CA GLY A 424 -2.92 -0.99 -12.74
C GLY A 424 -3.35 0.47 -12.59
N CYS A 425 -2.42 1.38 -12.90
CA CYS A 425 -2.54 2.82 -12.63
C CYS A 425 -3.35 3.62 -13.65
N SER A 426 -3.97 2.96 -14.65
CA SER A 426 -4.74 3.60 -15.71
C SER A 426 -5.72 2.61 -16.38
N PRO A 427 -6.68 2.02 -15.63
CA PRO A 427 -7.63 1.06 -16.18
C PRO A 427 -8.60 1.73 -17.18
N PRO A 428 -9.30 0.97 -18.05
CA PRO A 428 -10.04 1.54 -19.18
C PRO A 428 -11.15 2.55 -18.84
N ASN A 429 -11.73 2.44 -17.65
CA ASN A 429 -12.79 3.33 -17.12
C ASN A 429 -12.26 4.51 -16.28
N ARG A 430 -10.99 4.46 -15.88
CA ARG A 430 -10.27 5.54 -15.18
C ARG A 430 -8.91 5.79 -15.86
N PRO A 431 -8.90 6.14 -17.17
CA PRO A 431 -7.67 6.40 -17.90
C PRO A 431 -6.93 7.58 -17.24
N THR A 432 -5.62 7.41 -17.06
CA THR A 432 -4.79 8.28 -16.22
C THR A 432 -3.39 8.45 -16.81
N LYS A 433 -2.83 7.42 -17.47
CA LYS A 433 -1.48 7.44 -18.06
C LYS A 433 -1.26 8.64 -18.99
N ALA A 434 -2.11 8.80 -20.01
CA ALA A 434 -1.97 9.88 -20.98
C ALA A 434 -2.32 11.28 -20.41
N PHE A 435 -2.92 11.36 -19.21
CA PHE A 435 -3.02 12.62 -18.46
C PHE A 435 -1.68 12.99 -17.80
N ILE A 436 -1.03 12.02 -17.15
CA ILE A 436 0.31 12.19 -16.56
C ILE A 436 1.34 12.52 -17.66
N GLU A 437 1.29 11.82 -18.79
CA GLU A 437 2.19 12.09 -19.94
C GLU A 437 2.00 13.51 -20.51
N ALA A 438 0.77 14.03 -20.54
CA ALA A 438 0.47 15.38 -21.04
C ALA A 438 0.80 16.51 -20.04
N HIS A 439 0.94 16.19 -18.75
CA HIS A 439 1.24 17.15 -17.68
C HIS A 439 2.55 16.75 -16.95
N ASN A 440 3.52 16.21 -17.70
CA ASN A 440 4.70 15.51 -17.19
C ASN A 440 5.49 16.29 -16.11
N ASP A 441 5.61 17.61 -16.28
CA ASP A 441 6.37 18.49 -15.41
C ASP A 441 5.71 18.72 -14.03
N ASP A 442 4.43 18.36 -13.84
CA ASP A 442 3.74 18.45 -12.54
C ASP A 442 4.20 17.37 -11.54
N TYR A 443 4.79 16.27 -12.02
CA TYR A 443 5.03 15.03 -11.25
C TYR A 443 6.52 14.74 -10.97
N LYS A 444 7.42 15.67 -11.29
CA LYS A 444 8.89 15.49 -11.22
C LYS A 444 9.59 16.71 -10.64
N LEU A 445 10.87 16.61 -10.30
CA LEU A 445 11.70 17.75 -9.88
C LEU A 445 12.24 18.50 -11.12
N SER A 446 12.73 19.73 -10.94
CA SER A 446 13.26 20.56 -12.04
C SER A 446 14.40 19.91 -12.83
N ASP A 447 15.11 19.00 -12.19
CA ASP A 447 16.36 18.39 -12.66
C ASP A 447 16.11 16.96 -13.19
N ASP A 448 14.89 16.44 -13.07
CA ASP A 448 14.44 15.15 -13.61
C ASP A 448 13.99 15.31 -15.07
N GLU A 449 14.44 14.42 -15.97
CA GLU A 449 13.90 14.35 -17.33
C GLU A 449 12.46 13.81 -17.32
N PHE A 450 12.19 12.77 -16.50
CA PHE A 450 10.92 12.07 -16.39
C PHE A 450 10.51 11.84 -14.91
N PRO A 451 9.21 11.75 -14.58
CA PRO A 451 8.73 11.48 -13.21
C PRO A 451 9.20 10.18 -12.57
N LEU A 452 9.58 9.17 -13.37
CA LEU A 452 10.18 7.92 -12.93
C LEU A 452 11.30 7.54 -13.90
N LYS A 453 12.45 7.14 -13.36
CA LYS A 453 13.59 6.59 -14.09
C LYS A 453 13.29 5.17 -14.59
N GLN A 454 13.93 4.76 -15.68
CA GLN A 454 13.85 3.39 -16.18
C GLN A 454 14.47 2.42 -15.16
N ILE A 455 13.87 1.23 -15.02
CA ILE A 455 14.37 0.20 -14.12
C ILE A 455 15.73 -0.33 -14.59
N GLN A 456 16.74 -0.18 -13.74
CA GLN A 456 18.10 -0.68 -13.93
C GLN A 456 18.16 -2.20 -13.78
N VAL A 457 19.02 -2.87 -14.55
CA VAL A 457 19.20 -4.34 -14.52
C VAL A 457 20.67 -4.67 -14.30
N GLY A 458 21.10 -4.74 -13.04
CA GLY A 458 22.51 -4.93 -12.67
C GLY A 458 23.34 -3.65 -12.83
N GLY A 459 24.64 -3.78 -12.97
CA GLY A 459 25.59 -2.66 -13.08
C GLY A 459 26.06 -2.07 -11.74
N GLY A 460 25.42 -2.42 -10.61
CA GLY A 460 25.91 -2.07 -9.27
C GLY A 460 27.28 -2.69 -9.01
N SER A 461 28.16 -1.98 -8.29
CA SER A 461 29.54 -2.41 -8.06
C SER A 461 29.61 -3.57 -7.05
N CYS A 462 30.39 -4.60 -7.35
CA CYS A 462 30.46 -5.82 -6.53
C CYS A 462 31.90 -6.32 -6.33
N ASN A 463 32.08 -7.21 -5.35
CA ASN A 463 33.30 -7.99 -5.13
C ASN A 463 33.02 -9.51 -5.19
N THR A 464 31.77 -9.91 -4.93
CA THR A 464 31.30 -11.28 -4.74
C THR A 464 29.86 -11.44 -5.26
N ASP A 465 29.44 -12.67 -5.59
CA ASP A 465 28.07 -12.93 -6.04
C ASP A 465 27.00 -12.60 -4.98
N SER A 466 27.37 -12.61 -3.70
CA SER A 466 26.52 -12.18 -2.58
C SER A 466 26.19 -10.68 -2.62
N ASP A 467 27.08 -9.83 -3.14
CA ASP A 467 26.79 -8.41 -3.38
C ASP A 467 25.76 -8.20 -4.51
N CYS A 468 25.39 -9.29 -5.19
CA CYS A 468 24.41 -9.36 -6.28
C CYS A 468 23.24 -10.29 -5.92
N GLY A 469 22.99 -10.53 -4.63
CA GLY A 469 21.85 -11.31 -4.17
C GLY A 469 21.97 -12.84 -4.28
N THR A 470 23.16 -13.37 -4.58
CA THR A 470 23.39 -14.83 -4.46
C THR A 470 23.69 -15.22 -3.02
N VAL A 471 22.65 -15.66 -2.31
CA VAL A 471 22.73 -16.14 -0.92
C VAL A 471 23.07 -17.64 -0.85
N SER A 472 22.73 -18.40 -1.89
CA SER A 472 23.04 -19.85 -1.96
C SER A 472 22.98 -20.39 -3.39
N THR A 473 23.39 -21.64 -3.60
CA THR A 473 23.24 -22.34 -4.89
C THR A 473 21.79 -22.51 -5.35
N THR A 474 20.79 -22.23 -4.50
CA THR A 474 19.36 -22.26 -4.84
C THR A 474 18.72 -20.87 -4.86
N ARG A 475 19.17 -19.92 -4.03
CA ARG A 475 18.83 -18.49 -4.11
C ARG A 475 19.95 -17.71 -4.82
N VAL A 476 19.86 -17.70 -6.16
CA VAL A 476 20.75 -16.97 -7.09
C VAL A 476 19.92 -15.89 -7.80
N GLN A 477 20.06 -14.63 -7.38
CA GLN A 477 19.38 -13.46 -7.93
C GLN A 477 20.21 -12.77 -9.03
N GLY A 478 21.52 -12.65 -8.81
CA GLY A 478 22.51 -12.13 -9.76
C GLY A 478 23.92 -12.62 -9.42
N ILE A 479 24.88 -12.37 -10.32
CA ILE A 479 26.30 -12.74 -10.15
C ILE A 479 27.21 -11.55 -10.39
N CYS A 480 28.38 -11.56 -9.77
CA CYS A 480 29.39 -10.51 -9.85
C CYS A 480 30.32 -10.76 -11.04
N VAL A 481 30.07 -10.08 -12.16
CA VAL A 481 30.84 -10.26 -13.39
C VAL A 481 31.81 -9.11 -13.61
N ARG A 482 32.96 -9.41 -14.23
CA ARG A 482 33.92 -8.38 -14.62
C ARG A 482 33.33 -7.51 -15.74
N GLY A 483 33.45 -6.20 -15.59
CA GLY A 483 32.96 -5.23 -16.57
C GLY A 483 33.58 -5.40 -17.96
N ASN A 484 32.89 -4.88 -18.99
CA ASN A 484 33.31 -5.01 -20.38
C ASN A 484 34.70 -4.36 -20.61
N LEU A 485 35.51 -4.95 -21.49
CA LEU A 485 36.97 -4.77 -21.56
C LEU A 485 37.47 -3.38 -22.00
N THR A 486 36.57 -2.41 -22.20
CA THR A 486 36.86 -1.03 -22.58
C THR A 486 37.03 -0.09 -21.37
N ALA A 487 36.58 -0.48 -20.18
CA ALA A 487 36.83 0.27 -18.95
C ALA A 487 38.31 0.13 -18.53
N SER A 488 38.98 1.25 -18.23
CA SER A 488 40.43 1.32 -17.96
C SER A 488 40.86 0.81 -16.57
N SER A 489 39.96 0.15 -15.84
CA SER A 489 40.26 -0.57 -14.59
C SER A 489 39.42 -1.84 -14.50
N GLY A 490 39.89 -2.84 -13.75
CA GLY A 490 39.25 -4.15 -13.63
C GLY A 490 38.09 -4.17 -12.65
N SER A 491 37.11 -3.27 -12.78
CA SER A 491 35.90 -3.27 -11.97
C SER A 491 35.01 -4.49 -12.24
N PHE A 492 34.29 -4.90 -11.21
CA PHE A 492 33.24 -5.92 -11.29
C PHE A 492 31.89 -5.24 -11.00
N SER A 493 30.85 -5.75 -11.66
CA SER A 493 29.49 -5.24 -11.60
C SER A 493 28.50 -6.40 -11.59
N CYS A 494 27.40 -6.26 -10.85
CA CYS A 494 26.35 -7.26 -10.84
C CYS A 494 25.70 -7.43 -12.23
N ALA A 495 25.39 -8.67 -12.59
CA ALA A 495 24.49 -8.98 -13.69
C ALA A 495 23.34 -9.82 -13.15
N CYS A 496 22.11 -9.35 -13.39
CA CYS A 496 20.92 -9.98 -12.82
C CYS A 496 20.43 -11.16 -13.66
N ARG A 497 19.86 -12.13 -12.97
CA ARG A 497 19.17 -13.26 -13.57
C ARG A 497 17.77 -12.80 -13.97
N ARG A 498 17.22 -13.35 -15.07
CA ARG A 498 15.81 -13.17 -15.43
C ARG A 498 14.91 -13.45 -14.21
N GLY A 499 14.04 -12.49 -13.87
CA GLY A 499 13.27 -12.47 -12.63
C GLY A 499 13.76 -11.45 -11.59
N TRP A 500 14.92 -10.82 -11.79
CA TRP A 500 15.55 -9.89 -10.84
C TRP A 500 16.12 -8.64 -11.52
N VAL A 501 16.02 -7.50 -10.84
CA VAL A 501 16.38 -6.15 -11.31
C VAL A 501 16.94 -5.29 -10.17
N GLY A 502 17.26 -4.03 -10.46
CA GLY A 502 18.00 -3.12 -9.60
C GLY A 502 19.52 -3.27 -9.78
N PRO A 503 20.33 -2.32 -9.28
CA PRO A 503 21.79 -2.34 -9.41
C PRO A 503 22.42 -3.60 -8.85
N HIS A 504 21.88 -4.11 -7.74
CA HIS A 504 22.36 -5.27 -6.99
C HIS A 504 21.47 -6.51 -7.13
N CYS A 505 20.52 -6.51 -8.07
CA CYS A 505 19.62 -7.64 -8.35
C CYS A 505 18.69 -8.06 -7.20
N LEU A 506 18.47 -7.17 -6.21
CA LEU A 506 17.72 -7.48 -4.99
C LEU A 506 16.20 -7.35 -5.16
N ALA A 507 15.71 -6.70 -6.21
CA ALA A 507 14.28 -6.53 -6.47
C ALA A 507 13.77 -7.56 -7.48
N SER A 508 12.67 -8.27 -7.18
CA SER A 508 12.09 -9.25 -8.10
C SER A 508 11.22 -8.58 -9.17
N PHE A 509 11.29 -9.04 -10.42
CA PHE A 509 10.51 -8.53 -11.54
C PHE A 509 10.26 -9.60 -12.61
N ASN A 510 8.99 -9.93 -12.85
CA ASN A 510 8.59 -10.91 -13.87
C ASN A 510 8.21 -10.26 -15.22
N GLY A 511 8.19 -8.93 -15.32
CA GLY A 511 7.86 -8.23 -16.56
C GLY A 511 8.92 -8.39 -17.65
N ASP A 512 8.55 -8.05 -18.88
CA ASP A 512 9.47 -8.05 -20.02
C ASP A 512 10.50 -6.91 -19.87
N VAL A 513 11.74 -7.26 -19.50
CA VAL A 513 12.92 -6.41 -19.68
C VAL A 513 13.43 -6.53 -21.11
N ASP A 514 13.82 -5.41 -21.72
CA ASP A 514 14.20 -5.36 -23.14
C ASP A 514 15.42 -6.26 -23.46
N GLU A 515 15.36 -7.00 -24.57
CA GLU A 515 16.28 -8.09 -24.92
C GLU A 515 17.73 -7.64 -25.27
N GLU A 516 18.06 -6.35 -25.19
CA GLU A 516 19.40 -5.83 -25.51
C GLU A 516 20.44 -6.04 -24.39
N TRP A 517 20.03 -6.51 -23.20
CA TRP A 517 20.98 -6.86 -22.13
C TRP A 517 21.70 -8.19 -22.42
N ASN A 518 23.02 -8.13 -22.65
CA ASN A 518 23.87 -9.31 -22.84
C ASN A 518 23.99 -10.13 -21.55
N ASN A 519 23.02 -11.02 -21.33
CA ASN A 519 22.89 -11.84 -20.13
C ASN A 519 24.07 -12.85 -19.98
N PRO A 520 24.92 -12.75 -18.93
CA PRO A 520 25.99 -13.71 -18.71
C PRO A 520 25.50 -15.08 -18.23
N PHE A 521 24.27 -15.20 -17.71
CA PHE A 521 23.66 -16.51 -17.41
C PHE A 521 23.35 -17.31 -18.69
N GLU A 522 23.17 -16.65 -19.83
CA GLU A 522 23.02 -17.30 -21.15
C GLU A 522 24.38 -17.54 -21.83
N ASN A 523 25.42 -16.81 -21.40
CA ASN A 523 26.78 -16.85 -21.95
C ASN A 523 27.81 -17.47 -20.98
N GLY A 524 27.36 -18.33 -20.06
CA GLY A 524 28.24 -19.23 -19.32
C GLY A 524 29.03 -20.14 -20.28
N PRO A 525 30.19 -20.67 -19.87
CA PRO A 525 31.01 -21.47 -20.75
C PRO A 525 30.22 -22.69 -21.26
N GLN A 526 30.13 -22.84 -22.58
CA GLN A 526 29.52 -24.01 -23.21
C GLN A 526 30.33 -25.27 -22.89
N GLY A 527 30.02 -25.89 -21.75
CA GLY A 527 30.28 -27.30 -21.55
C GLY A 527 29.68 -28.05 -22.73
N THR A 528 30.47 -28.86 -23.42
CA THR A 528 30.15 -29.36 -24.78
C THR A 528 29.14 -30.51 -24.77
N THR A 529 27.96 -30.27 -24.21
CA THR A 529 26.75 -31.05 -24.42
C THR A 529 25.98 -30.44 -25.59
N THR A 530 26.07 -31.07 -26.77
CA THR A 530 25.39 -30.60 -27.99
C THR A 530 23.88 -30.83 -27.92
N THR A 531 23.17 -29.95 -27.21
CA THR A 531 21.70 -29.87 -27.26
C THR A 531 21.29 -29.06 -28.49
N SER A 532 21.17 -29.74 -29.63
CA SER A 532 20.61 -29.15 -30.86
C SER A 532 19.20 -28.60 -30.65
N ASP A 533 18.87 -27.49 -31.33
CA ASP A 533 17.54 -26.84 -31.32
C ASP A 533 16.37 -27.82 -31.48
N PHE A 534 15.79 -28.26 -30.37
CA PHE A 534 14.64 -29.15 -30.38
C PHE A 534 13.34 -28.39 -30.61
N ARG A 535 13.18 -27.89 -31.85
CA ARG A 535 11.93 -27.31 -32.36
C ARG A 535 10.77 -28.28 -32.06
N PRO A 536 9.76 -27.90 -31.25
CA PRO A 536 8.74 -28.82 -30.72
C PRO A 536 7.96 -29.61 -31.78
N ALA A 537 7.85 -29.09 -33.01
CA ALA A 537 7.22 -29.76 -34.14
C ALA A 537 7.81 -31.16 -34.44
N THR A 538 9.11 -31.38 -34.25
CA THR A 538 9.77 -32.64 -34.62
C THR A 538 9.42 -33.80 -33.68
N PHE A 539 9.32 -33.54 -32.38
CA PHE A 539 8.97 -34.57 -31.39
C PHE A 539 7.51 -35.03 -31.52
N VAL A 540 6.59 -34.13 -31.87
CA VAL A 540 5.19 -34.49 -32.14
C VAL A 540 5.11 -35.45 -33.33
N TRP A 541 5.79 -35.13 -34.44
CA TRP A 541 5.81 -35.99 -35.63
C TRP A 541 6.49 -37.35 -35.39
N MET A 542 7.63 -37.40 -34.69
CA MET A 542 8.26 -38.69 -34.36
C MET A 542 7.45 -39.52 -33.38
N SER A 543 6.76 -38.91 -32.41
CA SER A 543 5.85 -39.62 -31.50
C SER A 543 4.63 -40.17 -32.25
N PHE A 544 4.10 -39.43 -33.21
CA PHE A 544 3.00 -39.88 -34.07
C PHE A 544 3.44 -41.02 -35.01
N LEU A 545 4.66 -40.97 -35.54
CA LEU A 545 5.23 -42.05 -36.35
C LEU A 545 5.56 -43.31 -35.55
N MET A 546 6.11 -43.19 -34.33
CA MET A 546 6.35 -44.35 -33.46
C MET A 546 5.04 -44.97 -32.97
N THR A 547 4.03 -44.18 -32.61
CA THR A 547 2.70 -44.70 -32.24
C THR A 547 2.00 -45.34 -33.45
N MET A 548 2.10 -44.77 -34.65
CA MET A 548 1.65 -45.41 -35.89
C MET A 548 2.40 -46.72 -36.18
N MET A 549 3.72 -46.78 -36.04
CA MET A 549 4.47 -48.03 -36.19
C MET A 549 4.07 -49.08 -35.15
N ALA A 550 3.92 -48.69 -33.88
CA ALA A 550 3.45 -49.57 -32.82
C ALA A 550 2.01 -50.08 -33.12
N PHE A 551 1.13 -49.22 -33.64
CA PHE A 551 -0.23 -49.61 -34.03
C PHE A 551 -0.22 -50.55 -35.23
N CYS A 552 0.62 -50.31 -36.25
CA CYS A 552 0.80 -51.20 -37.41
C CYS A 552 1.41 -52.55 -37.03
N LEU A 553 2.40 -52.58 -36.13
CA LEU A 553 3.00 -53.82 -35.62
C LEU A 553 2.03 -54.60 -34.73
N HIS A 554 1.30 -53.92 -33.84
CA HIS A 554 0.25 -54.54 -33.02
C HIS A 554 -0.94 -55.01 -33.86
N TRP A 555 -1.31 -54.28 -34.92
CA TRP A 555 -2.34 -54.71 -35.87
C TRP A 555 -1.87 -55.94 -36.65
N LYS A 556 -0.67 -55.93 -37.23
CA LYS A 556 -0.07 -57.10 -37.91
C LYS A 556 -0.02 -58.33 -36.99
N SER A 557 0.46 -58.16 -35.76
CA SER A 557 0.48 -59.21 -34.74
C SER A 557 -0.93 -59.74 -34.42
N ARG A 558 -1.94 -58.87 -34.31
CA ARG A 558 -3.34 -59.29 -34.16
C ARG A 558 -3.92 -59.97 -35.40
N THR A 559 -3.48 -59.63 -36.61
CA THR A 559 -3.91 -60.33 -37.84
C THR A 559 -3.32 -61.74 -37.89
N GLU A 560 -2.02 -61.88 -37.58
CA GLU A 560 -1.32 -63.18 -37.50
C GLU A 560 -1.91 -64.06 -36.38
N GLN A 561 -2.21 -63.49 -35.20
CA GLN A 561 -2.91 -64.21 -34.13
C GLN A 561 -4.37 -64.57 -34.50
N ARG A 562 -5.07 -63.77 -35.30
CA ARG A 562 -6.43 -64.12 -35.77
C ARG A 562 -6.43 -65.33 -36.69
N VAL A 563 -5.48 -65.42 -37.61
CA VAL A 563 -5.32 -66.61 -38.48
C VAL A 563 -5.11 -67.88 -37.64
N LEU A 564 -4.20 -67.83 -36.66
CA LEU A 564 -3.96 -68.95 -35.72
C LEU A 564 -5.21 -69.30 -34.88
N LEU A 565 -5.96 -68.29 -34.39
CA LEU A 565 -7.17 -68.52 -33.60
C LEU A 565 -8.31 -69.13 -34.39
N ASP A 566 -8.47 -68.81 -35.69
CA ASP A 566 -9.56 -69.34 -36.51
C ASP A 566 -9.30 -70.76 -37.01
N ASP A 567 -8.04 -71.21 -37.12
CA ASP A 567 -7.72 -72.63 -37.31
C ASP A 567 -7.89 -73.45 -36.02
N VAL A 568 -7.50 -72.92 -34.85
CA VAL A 568 -7.76 -73.59 -33.56
C VAL A 568 -9.26 -73.81 -33.33
N LYS A 569 -10.11 -72.82 -33.66
CA LYS A 569 -11.58 -72.91 -33.51
C LYS A 569 -12.24 -74.03 -34.34
N LYS A 570 -11.61 -74.54 -35.40
CA LYS A 570 -12.15 -75.67 -36.18
C LYS A 570 -12.02 -77.03 -35.46
N SER A 571 -11.24 -77.11 -34.38
CA SER A 571 -10.78 -78.39 -33.83
C SER A 571 -11.49 -78.91 -32.57
N ILE A 572 -12.31 -78.11 -31.87
CA ILE A 572 -12.86 -78.46 -30.56
C ILE A 572 -14.40 -78.44 -30.54
N ARG A 573 -15.03 -79.53 -30.07
CA ARG A 573 -16.47 -79.63 -29.80
C ARG A 573 -16.73 -79.74 -28.29
N VAL A 574 -17.65 -78.91 -27.77
CA VAL A 574 -18.79 -79.24 -26.84
C VAL A 574 -18.48 -80.00 -25.51
N PRO A 575 -19.16 -79.75 -24.35
CA PRO A 575 -20.32 -78.88 -24.05
C PRO A 575 -20.08 -77.83 -22.93
N GLN A 576 -21.13 -77.09 -22.56
CA GLN A 576 -21.19 -76.20 -21.39
C GLN A 576 -21.72 -76.91 -20.12
N THR A 577 -21.37 -76.40 -18.94
CA THR A 577 -22.11 -76.54 -17.67
C THR A 577 -22.11 -75.20 -16.91
N SER A 578 -22.98 -75.02 -15.90
CA SER A 578 -23.39 -73.70 -15.41
C SER A 578 -23.63 -73.59 -13.90
N TYR A 579 -23.10 -72.53 -13.29
CA TYR A 579 -23.48 -71.95 -11.98
C TYR A 579 -23.38 -70.42 -12.10
N LYS A 580 -24.42 -69.61 -11.86
CA LYS A 580 -25.21 -69.33 -10.64
C LYS A 580 -24.47 -68.51 -9.58
N SER A 581 -25.11 -67.39 -9.20
CA SER A 581 -24.66 -66.36 -8.26
C SER A 581 -25.04 -66.67 -6.81
N PHE A 582 -24.30 -66.11 -5.85
CA PHE A 582 -24.71 -66.02 -4.44
C PHE A 582 -24.11 -64.81 -3.71
N SER A 583 -25.01 -64.12 -2.99
CA SER A 583 -24.82 -63.35 -1.73
C SER A 583 -25.90 -63.92 -0.76
N PRO A 584 -25.99 -63.63 0.56
CA PRO A 584 -25.50 -62.44 1.31
C PRO A 584 -25.05 -62.75 2.78
N LEU A 585 -25.23 -61.78 3.71
CA LEU A 585 -25.47 -61.89 5.17
C LEU A 585 -24.34 -61.64 6.22
N SER A 586 -24.25 -60.38 6.68
CA SER A 586 -24.59 -59.88 8.05
C SER A 586 -23.89 -60.34 9.37
N SER A 587 -24.03 -59.48 10.41
CA SER A 587 -23.81 -59.69 11.87
C SER A 587 -22.35 -59.63 12.39
N SER A 588 -22.03 -59.18 13.62
CA SER A 588 -22.78 -58.39 14.63
C SER A 588 -21.91 -57.82 15.78
N THR A 589 -22.21 -56.58 16.20
CA THR A 589 -22.44 -56.08 17.58
C THR A 589 -21.62 -56.58 18.81
N TYR A 590 -20.94 -55.65 19.50
CA TYR A 590 -20.75 -55.48 20.98
C TYR A 590 -20.08 -54.08 21.19
N GLY A 591 -20.05 -53.40 22.36
CA GLY A 591 -20.62 -53.76 23.66
C GLY A 591 -20.08 -53.01 24.90
N THR A 592 -20.33 -51.70 25.02
CA THR A 592 -20.73 -50.95 26.26
C THR A 592 -19.81 -50.77 27.51
N THR A 593 -20.13 -49.70 28.27
CA THR A 593 -19.72 -49.32 29.66
C THR A 593 -18.30 -48.73 29.88
N ALA A 594 -18.01 -47.97 30.95
CA ALA A 594 -18.64 -46.80 31.63
C ALA A 594 -18.01 -46.58 33.03
N ARG A 595 -18.22 -45.38 33.62
CA ARG A 595 -17.95 -44.96 35.03
C ARG A 595 -16.51 -44.57 35.43
N ASP A 596 -16.28 -43.79 36.49
CA ASP A 596 -16.97 -42.64 37.15
C ASP A 596 -15.97 -42.05 38.21
N ASP A 597 -16.39 -41.02 38.96
CA ASP A 597 -15.89 -40.50 40.27
C ASP A 597 -14.65 -39.55 40.35
N ASP A 598 -14.49 -38.64 41.33
CA ASP A 598 -15.37 -37.52 41.79
C ASP A 598 -14.61 -36.52 42.75
N MET A 599 -15.20 -35.33 43.02
CA MET A 599 -15.05 -34.42 44.21
C MET A 599 -13.67 -33.78 44.57
N ASP A 600 -13.57 -32.70 45.39
CA ASP A 600 -14.54 -31.83 46.11
C ASP A 600 -14.40 -30.33 45.70
N THR A 601 -14.42 -29.36 46.64
CA THR A 601 -14.82 -27.94 46.41
C THR A 601 -14.32 -26.97 47.51
N LYS A 602 -14.48 -25.65 47.28
CA LYS A 602 -14.59 -24.48 48.23
C LYS A 602 -13.42 -23.45 48.22
N SER A 603 -13.59 -22.16 48.60
CA SER A 603 -14.73 -21.20 48.53
C SER A 603 -14.37 -19.78 49.06
N SER A 604 -15.25 -18.79 48.77
CA SER A 604 -15.62 -17.60 49.62
C SER A 604 -14.94 -16.21 49.48
N THR A 605 -15.74 -15.17 49.85
CA THR A 605 -15.58 -13.69 49.81
C THR A 605 -16.61 -13.06 50.80
N PRO A 606 -16.76 -11.71 51.01
CA PRO A 606 -15.94 -10.53 50.67
C PRO A 606 -15.23 -9.95 51.93
N PRO A 607 -15.57 -8.82 52.65
CA PRO A 607 -16.63 -7.78 52.57
C PRO A 607 -16.09 -6.36 52.18
N ALA A 608 -16.73 -5.25 52.62
CA ALA A 608 -16.36 -3.84 52.31
C ALA A 608 -16.77 -2.81 53.41
N GLN A 609 -16.23 -1.57 53.40
CA GLN A 609 -16.82 -0.37 54.05
C GLN A 609 -16.25 0.99 53.54
N GLU A 610 -16.83 2.11 53.97
CA GLU A 610 -16.75 3.48 53.36
C GLU A 610 -15.92 4.51 54.18
N MET A 611 -15.55 5.66 53.58
CA MET A 611 -16.09 7.00 53.97
C MET A 611 -15.42 8.25 53.31
N TYR A 612 -16.27 9.21 52.93
CA TYR A 612 -16.13 10.69 52.81
C TYR A 612 -14.78 11.42 52.54
N GLY A 613 -14.82 12.30 51.53
CA GLY A 613 -13.97 13.51 51.43
C GLY A 613 -14.63 14.54 50.50
N ASN A 614 -14.85 15.78 50.96
CA ASN A 614 -15.64 16.79 50.25
C ASN A 614 -14.75 17.98 49.82
N GLY A 615 -14.88 18.49 48.59
CA GLY A 615 -14.02 19.56 48.07
C GLY A 615 -14.58 20.24 46.82
N SER A 616 -15.10 21.46 46.98
CA SER A 616 -15.75 22.23 45.92
C SER A 616 -14.86 23.36 45.40
N TYR A 617 -14.69 23.47 44.08
CA TYR A 617 -14.33 24.71 43.39
C TYR A 617 -15.23 24.92 42.18
N GLN A 618 -15.53 26.18 41.87
CA GLN A 618 -16.42 26.58 40.78
C GLN A 618 -15.61 27.03 39.55
N ASN A 619 -16.17 26.72 38.38
CA ASN A 619 -16.15 27.47 37.12
C ASN A 619 -15.02 28.51 36.93
N ASP A 620 -14.13 28.23 35.98
CA ASP A 620 -14.10 29.06 34.76
C ASP A 620 -13.51 28.23 33.60
N PRO A 621 -14.28 27.87 32.56
CA PRO A 621 -13.74 27.24 31.36
C PRO A 621 -13.08 28.31 30.48
N ALA A 622 -11.81 28.61 30.75
CA ALA A 622 -10.98 29.31 29.80
C ALA A 622 -10.96 28.52 28.49
N VAL A 623 -11.38 29.16 27.39
CA VAL A 623 -11.40 28.52 26.06
C VAL A 623 -9.97 28.39 25.56
N VAL A 624 -9.31 27.31 25.94
CA VAL A 624 -8.07 26.84 25.34
C VAL A 624 -8.42 26.37 23.93
N GLN A 625 -8.20 27.24 22.94
CA GLN A 625 -8.19 26.80 21.55
C GLN A 625 -6.92 25.96 21.34
N PRO A 626 -7.03 24.70 20.88
CA PRO A 626 -5.88 24.03 20.28
C PRO A 626 -5.45 24.81 19.02
N PRO A 627 -4.18 24.71 18.59
CA PRO A 627 -3.68 25.42 17.42
C PRO A 627 -4.53 25.20 16.17
N LEU A 628 -4.68 26.25 15.39
CA LEU A 628 -5.41 26.22 14.12
C LEU A 628 -4.61 25.40 13.09
N ALA A 629 -5.14 24.24 12.71
CA ALA A 629 -4.71 23.54 11.49
C ALA A 629 -5.09 24.37 10.25
N SER A 630 -4.29 25.39 9.93
CA SER A 630 -4.63 26.40 8.91
C SER A 630 -3.45 26.85 8.05
N SER A 631 -3.70 26.85 6.74
CA SER A 631 -2.87 27.34 5.62
C SER A 631 -1.65 26.49 5.22
N LEU A 632 -1.54 26.26 3.91
CA LEU A 632 -0.43 25.62 3.18
C LEU A 632 -0.24 24.09 3.39
N ARG A 633 -1.22 23.33 2.88
CA ARG A 633 -1.00 22.01 2.23
C ARG A 633 -0.96 22.24 0.71
#